data_AF-A0A660YHV9-F1
#
_entry.id   AF-A0A660YHV9-F1
#
_cell.length_a   1.000
_cell.length_b   1.000
_cell.length_c   1.000
_cell.angle_alpha   90.00
_cell.angle_beta   90.00
_cell.angle_gamma   90.00
#
_symmetry.space_group_name_H-M   'P 1'
#
loop_
_entity.id
_entity.type
_entity.pdbx_description
1 polymer ?
#
loop_
_entity_poly.entity_id
_entity_poly.type
_entity_poly.pdbx_seq_one_letter_code
_entity_poly.pdbx_strand_id
1 'polypeptide(L)'
;MTPIFQIHQSVISKGRKLLRSLKTLSQYPQRPPGKQTYSIKHFYSSWKHPVITEQNSHTKLLNLLRKNIIDFIINKFYLNKSMGKSMIVIILLLLLILSCSPGTNQPENTSRITVISRAEKIEQLVGDFDREKQDSTANKTKNRYGLVSTDLGIPFQHNEKTYLLFGDSFGGAVPDDDAIAFTTDTNPENGLNLTFIHDLNGHFRAISIPGIDQGAYEVPVEGVSLNGKMYIFHTTDWNDITKTMGRTVLARSENNGFSFQYLCDVSVNHFINISLIKIDFAQWQGFPVNSGQGLVLFGTGKYRNSRVYLACQKSDEIENPSSIRYFTGTNKSNIPQWSFNESDAAPLFEQSGTGELSVIYYPVFGKWIMLYNNMNPRGINMRTADYPWGPWSEVQIVFDPWNDNGYGHFMHVSWEYAREDSVHDPGRENVWGGEYGPYQLGNLAVDTENRLTLYFTMSTWNPYTVVLMKAVLGKE
;
A
#
# COMPACT_ATOMS: atom_id res chain seq x y z
N MET A 1 -15.49 40.68 -8.48
CA MET A 1 -15.33 40.61 -9.94
C MET A 1 -14.08 39.80 -10.24
N THR A 2 -14.26 38.67 -10.91
CA THR A 2 -13.45 37.45 -10.80
C THR A 2 -12.40 37.35 -11.92
N PRO A 3 -11.22 36.71 -11.71
CA PRO A 3 -10.15 36.51 -12.72
C PRO A 3 -10.61 35.86 -14.04
N ILE A 4 -11.77 35.17 -14.00
CA ILE A 4 -12.41 34.49 -15.13
C ILE A 4 -12.79 35.46 -16.27
N PHE A 5 -13.16 36.70 -15.96
CA PHE A 5 -13.55 37.68 -16.99
C PHE A 5 -12.35 38.19 -17.80
N GLN A 6 -11.16 38.26 -17.19
CA GLN A 6 -9.92 38.66 -17.88
C GLN A 6 -9.40 37.56 -18.82
N ILE A 7 -9.55 36.29 -18.44
CA ILE A 7 -9.18 35.15 -19.29
C ILE A 7 -10.07 35.11 -20.55
N HIS A 8 -11.37 35.36 -20.39
CA HIS A 8 -12.34 35.37 -21.50
C HIS A 8 -12.04 36.46 -22.55
N GLN A 9 -11.67 37.66 -22.11
CA GLN A 9 -11.28 38.78 -22.99
C GLN A 9 -9.96 38.49 -23.75
N SER A 10 -8.99 37.85 -23.07
CA SER A 10 -7.69 37.48 -23.65
C SER A 10 -7.81 36.45 -24.79
N VAL A 11 -8.66 35.45 -24.61
CA VAL A 11 -8.89 34.40 -25.63
C VAL A 11 -9.61 34.95 -26.86
N ILE A 12 -10.63 35.81 -26.67
CA ILE A 12 -11.36 36.45 -27.78
C ILE A 12 -10.46 37.42 -28.57
N SER A 13 -9.60 38.17 -27.87
CA SER A 13 -8.60 39.06 -28.48
C SER A 13 -7.60 38.30 -29.36
N LYS A 14 -7.04 37.20 -28.84
CA LYS A 14 -6.10 36.34 -29.58
C LYS A 14 -6.75 35.65 -30.78
N GLY A 15 -8.00 35.19 -30.65
CA GLY A 15 -8.77 34.61 -31.76
C GLY A 15 -9.06 35.62 -32.89
N ARG A 16 -9.39 36.87 -32.56
CA ARG A 16 -9.58 37.94 -33.56
C ARG A 16 -8.29 38.32 -34.28
N LYS A 17 -7.15 38.28 -33.58
CA LYS A 17 -5.82 38.55 -34.15
C LYS A 17 -5.42 37.47 -35.16
N LEU A 18 -5.66 36.20 -34.84
CA LEU A 18 -5.41 35.05 -35.72
C LEU A 18 -6.27 35.09 -37.00
N LEU A 19 -7.55 35.50 -36.89
CA LEU A 19 -8.46 35.64 -38.04
C LEU A 19 -8.09 36.81 -38.97
N ARG A 20 -7.49 37.88 -38.46
CA ARG A 20 -6.94 38.98 -39.29
C ARG A 20 -5.73 38.52 -40.09
N SER A 21 -4.85 37.69 -39.51
CA SER A 21 -3.68 37.11 -40.18
C SER A 21 -4.05 36.19 -41.34
N LEU A 22 -5.20 35.52 -41.25
CA LEU A 22 -5.71 34.63 -42.29
C LEU A 22 -6.34 35.38 -43.48
N LYS A 23 -6.81 36.63 -43.27
CA LYS A 23 -7.35 37.49 -44.35
C LYS A 23 -6.29 38.00 -45.31
N THR A 24 -5.04 38.13 -44.86
CA THR A 24 -3.89 38.57 -45.67
C THR A 24 -3.33 37.49 -46.61
N LEU A 25 -3.75 36.22 -46.46
CA LEU A 25 -3.25 35.09 -47.24
C LEU A 25 -4.06 34.79 -48.51
N SER A 26 -5.03 35.63 -48.91
CA SER A 26 -5.96 35.32 -50.02
C SER A 26 -5.77 36.14 -51.30
N GLN A 27 -4.61 36.74 -51.56
CA GLN A 27 -4.33 37.47 -52.81
C GLN A 27 -3.25 36.77 -53.64
N TYR A 28 -3.62 35.77 -54.45
CA TYR A 28 -2.91 35.35 -55.68
C TYR A 28 -3.90 34.66 -56.64
N PRO A 29 -3.71 34.72 -57.97
CA PRO A 29 -4.82 34.68 -58.94
C PRO A 29 -5.13 33.29 -59.54
N GLN A 30 -6.43 33.11 -59.83
CA GLN A 30 -7.09 32.41 -60.97
C GLN A 30 -6.59 31.03 -61.49
N ARG A 31 -7.38 30.00 -61.12
CA ARG A 31 -7.95 28.80 -61.83
C ARG A 31 -7.28 28.15 -63.07
N PRO A 32 -7.53 26.83 -63.26
CA PRO A 32 -8.48 26.37 -64.30
C PRO A 32 -9.64 25.51 -63.76
N PRO A 33 -10.67 25.19 -64.58
CA PRO A 33 -12.04 24.96 -64.11
C PRO A 33 -12.41 23.48 -63.98
N GLY A 34 -13.33 23.20 -63.04
CA GLY A 34 -14.04 21.93 -62.99
C GLY A 34 -14.09 21.33 -61.58
N LYS A 35 -14.95 21.90 -60.72
CA LYS A 35 -15.74 21.23 -59.66
C LYS A 35 -16.41 22.29 -58.78
N GLN A 36 -17.64 22.02 -58.38
CA GLN A 36 -18.51 22.92 -57.62
C GLN A 36 -17.84 23.43 -56.34
N THR A 37 -17.99 24.73 -56.08
CA THR A 37 -17.52 25.38 -54.85
C THR A 37 -18.68 25.49 -53.88
N TYR A 38 -18.54 24.91 -52.69
CA TYR A 38 -19.32 25.33 -51.53
C TYR A 38 -18.73 26.66 -51.03
N SER A 39 -19.50 27.75 -51.13
CA SER A 39 -18.98 29.08 -50.80
C SER A 39 -18.83 29.28 -49.28
N ILE A 40 -17.71 29.88 -48.87
CA ILE A 40 -17.37 30.30 -47.49
C ILE A 40 -18.39 31.27 -46.88
N LYS A 41 -19.37 31.80 -47.66
CA LYS A 41 -20.42 32.69 -47.15
C LYS A 41 -21.36 32.02 -46.14
N HIS A 42 -21.51 30.69 -46.15
CA HIS A 42 -22.34 30.00 -45.15
C HIS A 42 -21.66 29.84 -43.77
N PHE A 43 -20.33 30.01 -43.69
CA PHE A 43 -19.57 29.86 -42.44
C PHE A 43 -19.61 31.12 -41.56
N TYR A 44 -19.99 32.27 -42.13
CA TYR A 44 -19.99 33.56 -41.43
C TYR A 44 -21.34 33.90 -40.76
N SER A 45 -22.46 33.28 -41.15
CA SER A 45 -23.79 33.61 -40.59
C SER A 45 -24.02 32.97 -39.22
N SER A 46 -23.42 31.82 -38.93
CA SER A 46 -23.54 31.08 -37.66
C SER A 46 -22.74 31.70 -36.50
N TRP A 47 -21.93 32.73 -36.75
CA TRP A 47 -21.11 33.39 -35.73
C TRP A 47 -21.71 34.70 -35.18
N LYS A 48 -22.79 35.22 -35.76
CA LYS A 48 -23.26 36.58 -35.42
C LYS A 48 -24.19 36.69 -34.22
N HIS A 49 -24.88 35.63 -33.78
CA HIS A 49 -25.71 35.69 -32.57
C HIS A 49 -25.89 34.32 -31.90
N PRO A 50 -25.08 33.96 -30.88
CA PRO A 50 -25.51 32.98 -29.90
C PRO A 50 -26.29 33.72 -28.81
N VAL A 51 -27.60 33.51 -28.75
CA VAL A 51 -28.37 33.79 -27.53
C VAL A 51 -27.95 32.75 -26.50
N ILE A 52 -27.25 33.17 -25.45
CA ILE A 52 -26.80 32.31 -24.35
C ILE A 52 -27.73 32.58 -23.17
N THR A 53 -28.56 31.60 -22.80
CA THR A 53 -29.21 31.55 -21.49
C THR A 53 -28.42 30.62 -20.58
N GLU A 54 -28.29 31.01 -19.31
CA GLU A 54 -27.52 30.30 -18.28
C GLU A 54 -28.09 28.91 -17.96
N GLN A 55 -27.38 27.88 -18.42
CA GLN A 55 -27.09 26.58 -17.77
C GLN A 55 -26.72 25.58 -18.87
N ASN A 56 -25.58 24.88 -18.72
CA ASN A 56 -24.95 23.94 -19.68
C ASN A 56 -24.22 24.52 -20.90
N SER A 57 -23.55 25.67 -20.76
CA SER A 57 -22.83 26.33 -21.86
C SER A 57 -21.43 25.76 -22.15
N HIS A 58 -20.67 25.30 -21.15
CA HIS A 58 -19.25 24.92 -21.36
C HIS A 58 -19.09 23.62 -22.18
N THR A 59 -19.82 22.57 -21.82
CA THR A 59 -19.73 21.25 -22.46
C THR A 59 -20.26 21.27 -23.90
N LYS A 60 -21.33 22.01 -24.16
CA LYS A 60 -21.87 22.20 -25.53
C LYS A 60 -20.91 22.98 -26.41
N LEU A 61 -20.29 24.04 -25.89
CA LEU A 61 -19.31 24.84 -26.64
C LEU A 61 -18.04 24.04 -26.96
N LEU A 62 -17.54 23.27 -26.00
CA LEU A 62 -16.39 22.37 -26.17
C LEU A 62 -16.66 21.26 -27.18
N ASN A 63 -17.84 20.66 -27.16
CA ASN A 63 -18.23 19.63 -28.13
C ASN A 63 -18.40 20.21 -29.55
N LEU A 64 -18.94 21.44 -29.67
CA LEU A 64 -19.02 22.13 -30.96
C LEU A 64 -17.62 22.47 -31.51
N LEU A 65 -16.70 22.90 -30.64
CA LEU A 65 -15.30 23.17 -31.00
C LEU A 65 -14.59 21.88 -31.43
N ARG A 66 -14.74 20.79 -30.69
CA ARG A 66 -14.18 19.47 -31.04
C ARG A 66 -14.63 18.99 -32.41
N LYS A 67 -15.94 19.05 -32.69
CA LYS A 67 -16.50 18.59 -33.97
C LYS A 67 -15.96 19.39 -35.16
N ASN A 68 -15.95 20.72 -35.06
CA ASN A 68 -15.47 21.60 -36.13
C ASN A 68 -13.95 21.49 -36.38
N ILE A 69 -13.14 21.21 -35.33
CA ILE A 69 -11.69 21.01 -35.45
C ILE A 69 -11.39 19.66 -36.13
N ILE A 70 -12.12 18.60 -35.79
CA ILE A 70 -11.99 17.29 -36.42
C ILE A 70 -12.32 17.38 -37.92
N ASP A 71 -13.44 18.03 -38.28
CA ASP A 71 -13.84 18.22 -39.68
C ASP A 71 -12.82 19.06 -40.48
N PHE A 72 -12.13 20.01 -39.83
CA PHE A 72 -11.06 20.79 -40.44
C PHE A 72 -9.78 19.96 -40.67
N ILE A 73 -9.41 19.09 -39.72
CA ILE A 73 -8.24 18.20 -39.84
C ILE A 73 -8.44 17.18 -40.96
N ILE A 74 -9.63 16.56 -41.03
CA ILE A 74 -9.97 15.56 -42.06
C ILE A 74 -9.90 16.20 -43.46
N ASN A 75 -10.43 17.41 -43.63
CA ASN A 75 -10.40 18.11 -44.93
C ASN A 75 -8.98 18.51 -45.38
N LYS A 76 -8.07 18.83 -44.45
CA LYS A 76 -6.69 19.18 -44.79
C LYS A 76 -5.80 17.98 -45.07
N PHE A 77 -6.05 16.84 -44.43
CA PHE A 77 -5.28 15.60 -44.66
C PHE A 77 -5.47 15.05 -46.07
N TYR A 78 -6.64 15.30 -46.69
CA TYR A 78 -6.94 14.84 -48.05
C TYR A 78 -6.27 15.64 -49.18
N LEU A 79 -5.61 16.77 -48.89
CA LEU A 79 -5.22 17.73 -49.94
C LEU A 79 -3.74 18.14 -50.01
N ASN A 80 -2.81 17.61 -49.18
CA ASN A 80 -1.40 18.01 -49.34
C ASN A 80 -0.34 17.06 -48.76
N LYS A 81 0.62 16.64 -49.59
CA LYS A 81 1.75 15.73 -49.26
C LYS A 81 3.03 16.45 -48.76
N SER A 82 2.95 17.72 -48.38
CA SER A 82 4.09 18.50 -47.86
C SER A 82 3.88 18.82 -46.39
N MET A 83 4.44 18.00 -45.50
CA MET A 83 4.22 18.06 -44.05
C MET A 83 5.51 18.35 -43.28
N GLY A 84 5.63 19.58 -42.78
CA GLY A 84 6.59 19.92 -41.73
C GLY A 84 5.99 20.89 -40.71
N LYS A 85 5.48 22.02 -41.18
CA LYS A 85 4.94 23.07 -40.28
C LYS A 85 3.50 22.84 -39.81
N SER A 86 2.70 22.06 -40.55
CA SER A 86 1.31 21.73 -40.20
C SER A 86 1.19 20.63 -39.13
N MET A 87 2.21 19.78 -38.97
CA MET A 87 2.20 18.66 -38.03
C MET A 87 2.35 19.14 -36.58
N ILE A 88 3.18 20.16 -36.35
CA ILE A 88 3.40 20.77 -35.03
C ILE A 88 2.11 21.39 -34.46
N VAL A 89 1.31 22.04 -35.31
CA VAL A 89 0.04 22.66 -34.90
C VAL A 89 -1.01 21.59 -34.55
N ILE A 90 -1.04 20.47 -35.28
CA ILE A 90 -1.93 19.34 -35.01
C ILE A 90 -1.53 18.63 -33.70
N ILE A 91 -0.23 18.45 -33.46
CA ILE A 91 0.30 17.87 -32.21
C ILE A 91 -0.03 18.77 -31.01
N LEU A 92 0.14 20.10 -31.13
CA LEU A 92 -0.23 21.05 -30.08
C LEU A 92 -1.75 21.07 -29.81
N LEU A 93 -2.59 20.91 -30.84
CA LEU A 93 -4.04 20.81 -30.70
C LEU A 93 -4.47 19.47 -30.07
N LEU A 94 -3.82 18.35 -30.41
CA LEU A 94 -4.04 17.05 -29.76
C LEU A 94 -3.62 17.06 -28.28
N LEU A 95 -2.50 17.69 -27.95
CA LEU A 95 -2.05 17.89 -26.57
C LEU A 95 -3.03 18.77 -25.76
N LEU A 96 -3.67 19.76 -26.38
CA LEU A 96 -4.72 20.57 -25.76
C LEU A 96 -6.05 19.82 -25.59
N ILE A 97 -6.34 18.83 -26.45
CA ILE A 97 -7.57 18.01 -26.35
C ILE A 97 -7.40 16.91 -25.30
N LEU A 98 -6.18 16.36 -25.16
CA LEU A 98 -5.82 15.36 -24.14
C LEU A 98 -5.69 15.95 -22.72
N SER A 99 -5.38 17.24 -22.59
CA SER A 99 -5.33 17.94 -21.29
C SER A 99 -6.69 18.41 -20.77
N CYS A 100 -7.77 18.17 -21.52
CA CYS A 100 -9.15 18.47 -21.11
C CYS A 100 -10.00 17.19 -21.15
N SER A 101 -9.74 16.26 -20.24
CA SER A 101 -10.74 15.28 -19.85
C SER A 101 -11.87 16.01 -19.09
N PRO A 102 -13.15 15.66 -19.31
CA PRO A 102 -14.20 16.15 -18.44
C PRO A 102 -13.97 15.51 -17.07
N GLY A 103 -13.42 16.29 -16.14
CA GLY A 103 -13.32 15.91 -14.74
C GLY A 103 -14.70 15.49 -14.25
N THR A 104 -14.81 14.25 -13.80
CA THR A 104 -15.91 13.83 -12.95
C THR A 104 -15.83 14.68 -11.70
N ASN A 105 -16.77 15.62 -11.52
CA ASN A 105 -16.96 16.34 -10.26
C ASN A 105 -17.43 15.35 -9.18
N GLN A 106 -16.49 14.57 -8.64
CA GLN A 106 -16.53 14.16 -7.25
C GLN A 106 -15.85 15.29 -6.46
N PRO A 107 -16.32 15.66 -5.27
CA PRO A 107 -15.58 16.61 -4.45
C PRO A 107 -14.24 15.97 -4.09
N GLU A 108 -13.16 16.37 -4.78
CA GLU A 108 -11.78 16.14 -4.36
C GLU A 108 -11.53 16.96 -3.10
N ASN A 109 -11.99 16.42 -1.97
CA ASN A 109 -11.49 16.79 -0.66
C ASN A 109 -11.05 15.52 0.08
N THR A 110 -10.33 14.65 -0.63
CA THR A 110 -9.59 13.56 0.01
C THR A 110 -8.29 14.16 0.49
N SER A 111 -8.25 14.52 1.77
CA SER A 111 -7.04 14.98 2.42
C SER A 111 -5.89 14.01 2.15
N ARG A 112 -4.76 14.55 1.70
CA ARG A 112 -3.58 13.76 1.41
C ARG A 112 -2.89 13.44 2.73
N ILE A 113 -2.55 12.18 2.94
CA ILE A 113 -1.73 11.79 4.09
C ILE A 113 -0.28 11.72 3.64
N THR A 114 0.60 12.45 4.34
CA THR A 114 2.04 12.49 4.03
C THR A 114 2.89 12.05 5.20
N VAL A 115 4.03 11.45 4.91
CA VAL A 115 5.08 11.19 5.92
C VAL A 115 5.74 12.52 6.26
N ILE A 116 5.42 13.09 7.42
CA ILE A 116 5.99 14.38 7.88
C ILE A 116 7.25 14.18 8.72
N SER A 117 7.38 13.03 9.36
CA SER A 117 8.63 12.57 9.99
C SER A 117 8.88 11.13 9.58
N ARG A 118 10.02 10.89 8.94
CA ARG A 118 10.49 9.54 8.59
C ARG A 118 10.81 8.75 9.85
N ALA A 119 10.86 7.43 9.72
CA ALA A 119 10.87 6.55 10.86
C ALA A 119 12.22 6.56 11.60
N GLU A 120 12.15 6.44 12.92
CA GLU A 120 13.31 6.26 13.78
C GLU A 120 13.08 5.11 14.77
N LYS A 121 14.18 4.49 15.21
CA LYS A 121 14.16 3.43 16.21
C LYS A 121 13.96 4.01 17.61
N ILE A 122 13.00 3.46 18.34
CA ILE A 122 12.80 3.71 19.78
C ILE A 122 13.71 2.77 20.59
N GLU A 123 13.61 1.46 20.34
CA GLU A 123 14.35 0.44 21.07
C GLU A 123 14.52 -0.86 20.28
N GLN A 124 15.43 -1.71 20.75
CA GLN A 124 15.54 -3.10 20.36
C GLN A 124 14.73 -3.98 21.33
N LEU A 125 13.78 -4.74 20.80
CA LEU A 125 12.85 -5.56 21.60
C LEU A 125 13.43 -6.92 22.03
N VAL A 126 14.41 -7.43 21.27
CA VAL A 126 14.93 -8.80 21.40
C VAL A 126 16.44 -8.81 21.65
N GLY A 127 16.92 -9.80 22.38
CA GLY A 127 18.30 -9.97 22.82
C GLY A 127 18.55 -9.27 24.16
N ASP A 128 19.78 -9.37 24.66
CA ASP A 128 20.17 -8.74 25.95
C ASP A 128 20.91 -7.41 25.79
N PHE A 129 21.41 -7.12 24.59
CA PHE A 129 22.29 -5.97 24.35
C PHE A 129 21.91 -5.28 23.03
N ASP A 130 21.69 -3.97 23.10
CA ASP A 130 21.49 -3.10 21.96
C ASP A 130 22.85 -2.57 21.50
N ARG A 131 23.33 -3.06 20.36
CA ARG A 131 24.68 -2.72 19.85
C ARG A 131 24.80 -1.27 19.38
N GLU A 132 23.69 -0.63 18.99
CA GLU A 132 23.70 0.78 18.64
C GLU A 132 23.89 1.63 19.90
N LYS A 133 23.13 1.34 20.95
CA LYS A 133 23.16 2.09 22.21
C LYS A 133 24.31 1.71 23.13
N GLN A 134 24.95 0.56 22.89
CA GLN A 134 25.98 -0.05 23.74
C GLN A 134 25.49 -0.25 25.18
N ASP A 135 24.22 -0.64 25.35
CA ASP A 135 23.58 -0.87 26.65
C ASP A 135 22.66 -2.11 26.61
N SER A 136 22.21 -2.55 27.77
CA SER A 136 21.24 -3.64 27.88
C SER A 136 19.90 -3.27 27.24
N THR A 137 19.27 -4.23 26.57
CA THR A 137 17.85 -4.07 26.20
C THR A 137 16.96 -4.10 27.45
N ALA A 138 15.77 -3.51 27.37
CA ALA A 138 14.78 -3.60 28.45
C ALA A 138 14.30 -5.05 28.67
N ASN A 139 14.13 -5.79 27.57
CA ASN A 139 13.52 -7.11 27.61
C ASN A 139 14.45 -8.24 28.03
N LYS A 140 15.77 -8.13 27.82
CA LYS A 140 16.78 -9.16 28.18
C LYS A 140 16.31 -10.58 27.84
N THR A 141 15.86 -10.77 26.60
CA THR A 141 15.11 -11.99 26.22
C THR A 141 15.95 -13.25 26.33
N LYS A 142 17.27 -13.16 26.14
CA LYS A 142 18.16 -14.32 26.27
C LYS A 142 18.28 -14.73 27.72
N ASN A 143 18.53 -13.78 28.62
CA ASN A 143 18.65 -14.09 30.05
C ASN A 143 17.30 -14.46 30.69
N ARG A 144 16.19 -13.86 30.25
CA ARG A 144 14.86 -14.11 30.83
C ARG A 144 14.16 -15.34 30.25
N TYR A 145 14.40 -15.64 28.98
CA TYR A 145 13.61 -16.62 28.22
C TYR A 145 14.45 -17.57 27.36
N GLY A 146 15.77 -17.48 27.38
CA GLY A 146 16.64 -18.23 26.45
C GLY A 146 16.63 -17.71 25.01
N LEU A 147 15.73 -16.78 24.67
CA LEU A 147 15.53 -16.25 23.32
C LEU A 147 16.64 -15.26 22.94
N VAL A 148 17.58 -15.68 22.11
CA VAL A 148 18.75 -14.89 21.68
C VAL A 148 18.38 -13.84 20.65
N SER A 149 17.66 -14.27 19.62
CA SER A 149 17.23 -13.44 18.49
C SER A 149 15.99 -14.05 17.86
N THR A 150 15.20 -13.21 17.19
CA THR A 150 14.03 -13.59 16.40
C THR A 150 13.68 -12.42 15.47
N ASP A 151 12.74 -12.63 14.56
CA ASP A 151 12.18 -11.61 13.70
C ASP A 151 10.64 -11.50 13.79
N LEU A 152 10.08 -10.67 12.92
CA LEU A 152 8.68 -10.24 12.88
C LEU A 152 8.27 -9.38 14.09
N GLY A 153 7.32 -9.85 14.91
CA GLY A 153 6.66 -9.06 15.94
C GLY A 153 5.27 -8.57 15.53
N ILE A 154 4.45 -9.44 14.94
CA ILE A 154 3.12 -9.16 14.40
C ILE A 154 2.12 -8.93 15.54
N PRO A 155 1.56 -7.71 15.69
CA PRO A 155 0.73 -7.38 16.82
C PRO A 155 -0.75 -7.69 16.57
N PHE A 156 -1.43 -8.21 17.60
CA PHE A 156 -2.89 -8.28 17.62
C PHE A 156 -3.44 -8.18 19.05
N GLN A 157 -4.67 -7.70 19.17
CA GLN A 157 -5.34 -7.60 20.48
C GLN A 157 -5.99 -8.93 20.88
N HIS A 158 -5.70 -9.39 22.10
CA HIS A 158 -6.35 -10.54 22.72
C HIS A 158 -6.39 -10.36 24.25
N ASN A 159 -7.58 -10.50 24.84
CA ASN A 159 -7.77 -10.43 26.30
C ASN A 159 -7.09 -9.21 26.96
N GLU A 160 -7.38 -8.01 26.43
CA GLU A 160 -6.89 -6.70 26.92
C GLU A 160 -5.36 -6.52 26.83
N LYS A 161 -4.67 -7.40 26.11
CA LYS A 161 -3.22 -7.34 25.88
C LYS A 161 -2.93 -7.21 24.40
N THR A 162 -1.80 -6.57 24.10
CA THR A 162 -1.18 -6.63 22.78
C THR A 162 -0.30 -7.86 22.73
N TYR A 163 -0.70 -8.88 21.98
CA TYR A 163 0.13 -10.04 21.68
C TYR A 163 0.99 -9.75 20.46
N LEU A 164 2.20 -10.29 20.44
CA LEU A 164 3.14 -10.23 19.32
C LEU A 164 3.55 -11.65 18.93
N LEU A 165 3.42 -11.97 17.65
CA LEU A 165 3.91 -13.22 17.05
C LEU A 165 5.28 -12.97 16.41
N PHE A 166 6.23 -13.82 16.72
CA PHE A 166 7.60 -13.77 16.22
C PHE A 166 7.90 -15.01 15.39
N GLY A 167 8.73 -14.84 14.36
CA GLY A 167 9.12 -15.91 13.45
C GLY A 167 10.36 -16.68 13.92
N ASP A 168 11.16 -17.12 12.96
CA ASP A 168 12.40 -17.88 13.13
C ASP A 168 13.22 -17.36 14.33
N SER A 169 13.34 -18.16 15.39
CA SER A 169 14.05 -17.75 16.61
C SER A 169 15.26 -18.62 16.94
N PHE A 170 16.28 -17.98 17.50
CA PHE A 170 17.46 -18.65 18.05
C PHE A 170 17.44 -18.65 19.58
N GLY A 171 17.94 -19.74 20.17
CA GLY A 171 18.01 -19.92 21.63
C GLY A 171 16.90 -20.79 22.22
N GLY A 172 16.06 -21.39 21.37
CA GLY A 172 15.06 -22.40 21.73
C GLY A 172 15.65 -23.80 21.87
N ALA A 173 14.76 -24.79 22.07
CA ALA A 173 15.14 -26.20 22.04
C ALA A 173 15.57 -26.63 20.63
N VAL A 174 14.95 -26.04 19.61
CA VAL A 174 15.29 -26.19 18.20
C VAL A 174 15.59 -24.80 17.63
N PRO A 175 16.61 -24.65 16.76
CA PRO A 175 16.75 -23.43 15.97
C PRO A 175 15.51 -23.19 15.10
N ASP A 176 15.17 -21.92 14.89
CA ASP A 176 14.06 -21.47 14.05
C ASP A 176 12.66 -21.84 14.62
N ASP A 177 12.56 -21.94 15.95
CA ASP A 177 11.28 -22.03 16.66
C ASP A 177 10.56 -20.66 16.64
N ASP A 178 9.24 -20.62 16.46
CA ASP A 178 8.47 -19.36 16.53
C ASP A 178 8.09 -19.00 17.97
N ALA A 179 8.08 -17.72 18.33
CA ALA A 179 7.77 -17.28 19.69
C ALA A 179 6.50 -16.40 19.77
N ILE A 180 5.86 -16.39 20.94
CA ILE A 180 4.76 -15.48 21.27
C ILE A 180 5.13 -14.68 22.51
N ALA A 181 4.92 -13.36 22.45
CA ALA A 181 4.93 -12.51 23.62
C ALA A 181 3.66 -11.69 23.74
N PHE A 182 3.48 -11.05 24.89
CA PHE A 182 2.48 -10.01 25.06
C PHE A 182 3.02 -8.85 25.89
N THR A 183 2.38 -7.69 25.75
CA THR A 183 2.59 -6.53 26.59
C THR A 183 1.25 -5.94 27.03
N THR A 184 1.28 -5.28 28.19
CA THR A 184 0.21 -4.43 28.72
C THR A 184 0.56 -2.95 28.63
N ASP A 185 1.75 -2.61 28.11
CA ASP A 185 2.16 -1.23 27.98
C ASP A 185 1.30 -0.53 26.92
N THR A 186 0.90 0.69 27.25
CA THR A 186 0.03 1.53 26.41
C THR A 186 0.76 2.71 25.79
N ASN A 187 2.04 2.92 26.13
CA ASN A 187 2.84 4.03 25.63
C ASN A 187 4.18 3.53 25.05
N PRO A 188 4.28 3.39 23.72
CA PRO A 188 5.50 2.89 23.07
C PRO A 188 6.71 3.82 23.19
N GLU A 189 6.54 5.11 23.50
CA GLU A 189 7.66 6.07 23.61
C GLU A 189 8.65 5.72 24.73
N ASN A 190 8.22 4.94 25.73
CA ASN A 190 9.07 4.45 26.81
C ASN A 190 9.64 3.05 26.56
N GLY A 191 9.39 2.48 25.38
CA GLY A 191 9.58 1.07 25.08
C GLY A 191 8.40 0.19 25.53
N LEU A 192 8.51 -1.11 25.24
CA LEU A 192 7.55 -2.16 25.51
C LEU A 192 8.20 -3.29 26.30
N ASN A 193 7.67 -3.54 27.49
CA ASN A 193 7.99 -4.71 28.29
C ASN A 193 7.21 -5.90 27.75
N LEU A 194 7.95 -6.88 27.24
CA LEU A 194 7.43 -8.11 26.69
C LEU A 194 7.50 -9.23 27.73
N THR A 195 6.40 -9.98 27.81
CA THR A 195 6.33 -11.27 28.51
C THR A 195 6.14 -12.36 27.47
N PHE A 196 7.17 -13.19 27.29
CA PHE A 196 7.09 -14.35 26.39
C PHE A 196 6.30 -15.49 27.02
N ILE A 197 5.52 -16.21 26.22
CA ILE A 197 4.97 -17.50 26.63
C ILE A 197 6.16 -18.45 26.83
N HIS A 198 6.20 -19.13 27.97
CA HIS A 198 7.36 -19.92 28.38
C HIS A 198 6.96 -21.27 29.00
N ASP A 199 7.93 -22.17 29.10
CA ASP A 199 7.83 -23.44 29.81
C ASP A 199 8.02 -23.27 31.33
N LEU A 200 7.97 -24.38 32.07
CA LEU A 200 8.14 -24.37 33.53
C LEU A 200 9.57 -24.00 33.98
N ASN A 201 10.54 -24.03 33.08
CA ASN A 201 11.93 -23.64 33.34
C ASN A 201 12.19 -22.17 33.00
N GLY A 202 11.20 -21.47 32.46
CA GLY A 202 11.31 -20.08 32.04
C GLY A 202 11.81 -19.89 30.60
N HIS A 203 12.11 -20.95 29.85
CA HIS A 203 12.47 -20.81 28.43
C HIS A 203 11.25 -20.52 27.58
N PHE A 204 11.38 -19.67 26.55
CA PHE A 204 10.25 -19.41 25.67
C PHE A 204 9.71 -20.72 25.08
N ARG A 205 8.40 -20.75 24.89
CA ARG A 205 7.68 -21.88 24.32
C ARG A 205 7.44 -21.60 22.84
N ALA A 206 7.93 -22.51 22.02
CA ALA A 206 7.70 -22.49 20.58
C ALA A 206 6.19 -22.61 20.26
N ILE A 207 5.73 -21.92 19.21
CA ILE A 207 4.43 -22.20 18.60
C ILE A 207 4.45 -23.63 18.09
N SER A 208 3.44 -24.43 18.44
CA SER A 208 3.29 -25.79 17.94
C SER A 208 1.87 -26.00 17.40
N ILE A 209 1.80 -26.32 16.11
CA ILE A 209 0.57 -26.63 15.38
C ILE A 209 0.70 -28.07 14.86
N PRO A 210 0.04 -29.06 15.51
CA PRO A 210 0.14 -30.44 15.07
C PRO A 210 -0.37 -30.64 13.64
N GLY A 211 0.41 -31.35 12.82
CA GLY A 211 0.00 -31.77 11.47
C GLY A 211 0.50 -30.90 10.32
N ILE A 212 1.38 -29.94 10.59
CA ILE A 212 2.10 -29.15 9.57
C ILE A 212 3.60 -29.20 9.82
N ASP A 213 4.37 -28.84 8.80
CA ASP A 213 5.81 -28.64 8.95
C ASP A 213 6.05 -27.28 9.63
N GLN A 214 7.06 -27.21 10.48
CA GLN A 214 7.50 -25.98 11.16
C GLN A 214 9.03 -25.95 11.24
N GLY A 215 9.60 -24.76 11.09
CA GLY A 215 11.04 -24.50 11.06
C GLY A 215 11.35 -23.22 10.28
N ALA A 216 12.58 -23.08 9.79
CA ALA A 216 13.01 -21.89 9.06
C ALA A 216 12.06 -21.51 7.91
N TYR A 217 11.64 -20.25 7.85
CA TYR A 217 10.67 -19.68 6.90
C TYR A 217 9.22 -20.19 7.05
N GLU A 218 8.91 -20.99 8.05
CA GLU A 218 7.57 -21.49 8.36
C GLU A 218 7.07 -20.80 9.63
N VAL A 219 6.53 -19.59 9.46
CA VAL A 219 6.37 -18.58 10.52
C VAL A 219 4.90 -18.14 10.66
N PRO A 220 4.48 -17.61 11.82
CA PRO A 220 3.21 -16.91 11.92
C PRO A 220 3.22 -15.67 11.02
N VAL A 221 2.10 -15.41 10.35
CA VAL A 221 1.95 -14.24 9.46
C VAL A 221 0.87 -13.27 9.93
N GLU A 222 -0.11 -13.72 10.72
CA GLU A 222 -1.16 -12.86 11.27
C GLU A 222 -1.86 -13.51 12.48
N GLY A 223 -2.42 -12.69 13.38
CA GLY A 223 -3.20 -13.14 14.52
C GLY A 223 -4.52 -12.38 14.67
N VAL A 224 -5.57 -13.04 15.17
CA VAL A 224 -6.84 -12.38 15.49
C VAL A 224 -7.51 -13.03 16.69
N SER A 225 -8.07 -12.21 17.58
CA SER A 225 -8.97 -12.69 18.62
C SER A 225 -10.44 -12.55 18.23
N LEU A 226 -11.17 -13.66 18.36
CA LEU A 226 -12.61 -13.78 18.11
C LEU A 226 -13.23 -14.67 19.18
N ASN A 227 -14.31 -14.21 19.83
CA ASN A 227 -15.09 -14.97 20.80
C ASN A 227 -14.25 -15.62 21.92
N GLY A 228 -13.25 -14.90 22.46
CA GLY A 228 -12.36 -15.38 23.51
C GLY A 228 -11.29 -16.38 23.04
N LYS A 229 -11.30 -16.75 21.76
CA LYS A 229 -10.29 -17.62 21.14
C LYS A 229 -9.24 -16.79 20.44
N MET A 230 -8.04 -17.35 20.34
CA MET A 230 -6.95 -16.82 19.54
C MET A 230 -6.86 -17.64 18.25
N TYR A 231 -6.82 -16.97 17.12
CA TYR A 231 -6.56 -17.58 15.83
C TYR A 231 -5.25 -17.02 15.28
N ILE A 232 -4.44 -17.87 14.68
CA ILE A 232 -3.24 -17.45 13.95
C ILE A 232 -3.25 -18.03 12.55
N PHE A 233 -2.70 -17.25 11.62
CA PHE A 233 -2.33 -17.68 10.28
C PHE A 233 -0.85 -18.00 10.31
N HIS A 234 -0.46 -19.14 9.75
CA HIS A 234 0.91 -19.65 9.83
C HIS A 234 1.32 -20.27 8.49
N THR A 235 2.54 -19.99 8.02
CA THR A 235 3.06 -20.52 6.76
C THR A 235 3.75 -21.85 6.99
N THR A 236 3.59 -22.77 6.04
CA THR A 236 4.18 -24.13 6.10
C THR A 236 4.60 -24.56 4.70
N ASP A 237 5.29 -25.69 4.64
CA ASP A 237 5.75 -26.38 3.44
C ASP A 237 6.80 -25.53 2.71
N TRP A 238 7.79 -25.01 3.45
CA TRP A 238 8.91 -24.29 2.86
C TRP A 238 9.66 -25.19 1.87
N ASN A 239 9.83 -24.66 0.65
CA ASN A 239 10.57 -25.36 -0.39
C ASN A 239 11.92 -24.69 -0.64
N ASP A 240 12.99 -25.36 -0.22
CA ASP A 240 14.34 -24.83 -0.32
C ASP A 240 14.84 -24.71 -1.78
N ILE A 241 14.27 -25.47 -2.72
CA ILE A 241 14.64 -25.42 -4.14
C ILE A 241 14.03 -24.19 -4.80
N THR A 242 12.73 -23.95 -4.58
CA THR A 242 12.01 -22.83 -5.20
C THR A 242 12.10 -21.54 -4.40
N LYS A 243 12.59 -21.60 -3.15
CA LYS A 243 12.66 -20.49 -2.19
C LYS A 243 11.29 -19.85 -1.96
N THR A 244 10.29 -20.69 -1.68
CA THR A 244 8.90 -20.27 -1.47
C THR A 244 8.29 -21.00 -0.28
N MET A 245 7.49 -20.27 0.50
CA MET A 245 6.51 -20.84 1.41
C MET A 245 5.36 -21.46 0.60
N GLY A 246 4.96 -22.68 0.93
CA GLY A 246 4.04 -23.47 0.10
C GLY A 246 2.57 -23.11 0.30
N ARG A 247 2.13 -22.93 1.55
CA ARG A 247 0.76 -22.58 1.89
C ARG A 247 0.65 -21.85 3.22
N THR A 248 -0.53 -21.30 3.48
CA THR A 248 -0.91 -20.72 4.78
C THR A 248 -2.07 -21.50 5.38
N VAL A 249 -1.96 -21.79 6.67
CA VAL A 249 -2.97 -22.49 7.45
C VAL A 249 -3.58 -21.59 8.50
N LEU A 250 -4.79 -21.95 8.94
CA LEU A 250 -5.43 -21.36 10.11
C LEU A 250 -5.31 -22.32 11.29
N ALA A 251 -4.85 -21.82 12.42
CA ALA A 251 -4.82 -22.56 13.68
C ALA A 251 -5.49 -21.78 14.80
N ARG A 252 -6.02 -22.49 15.79
CA ARG A 252 -6.75 -21.92 16.93
C ARG A 252 -6.14 -22.33 18.26
N SER A 253 -6.04 -21.38 19.18
CA SER A 253 -5.74 -21.61 20.59
C SER A 253 -6.91 -21.18 21.48
N GLU A 254 -7.24 -22.04 22.45
CA GLU A 254 -8.23 -21.77 23.50
C GLU A 254 -7.56 -21.47 24.86
N ASN A 255 -6.23 -21.45 24.90
CA ASN A 255 -5.42 -21.25 26.10
C ASN A 255 -4.37 -20.15 25.90
N ASN A 256 -4.79 -19.04 25.29
CA ASN A 256 -4.01 -17.82 25.14
C ASN A 256 -2.65 -18.00 24.43
N GLY A 257 -2.59 -18.88 23.44
CA GLY A 257 -1.39 -19.14 22.65
C GLY A 257 -0.45 -20.22 23.21
N PHE A 258 -0.86 -20.93 24.27
CA PHE A 258 -0.01 -21.98 24.85
C PHE A 258 0.04 -23.26 23.99
N SER A 259 -1.04 -23.57 23.28
CA SER A 259 -1.10 -24.64 22.28
C SER A 259 -2.10 -24.31 21.18
N PHE A 260 -1.88 -24.85 19.99
CA PHE A 260 -2.74 -24.63 18.83
C PHE A 260 -3.29 -25.93 18.25
N GLN A 261 -4.48 -25.82 17.67
CA GLN A 261 -5.12 -26.84 16.86
C GLN A 261 -5.16 -26.36 15.40
N TYR A 262 -4.63 -27.14 14.47
CA TYR A 262 -4.82 -26.93 13.04
C TYR A 262 -6.32 -27.02 12.68
N LEU A 263 -6.81 -26.09 11.87
CA LEU A 263 -8.20 -26.06 11.41
C LEU A 263 -8.31 -26.34 9.91
N CYS A 264 -7.66 -25.54 9.08
CA CYS A 264 -7.77 -25.64 7.63
C CYS A 264 -6.64 -24.92 6.89
N ASP A 265 -6.49 -25.27 5.61
CA ASP A 265 -5.72 -24.48 4.65
C ASP A 265 -6.49 -23.22 4.25
N VAL A 266 -5.80 -22.09 4.25
CA VAL A 266 -6.35 -20.78 3.87
C VAL A 266 -6.04 -20.48 2.42
N SER A 267 -4.79 -20.65 2.00
CA SER A 267 -4.36 -20.34 0.63
C SER A 267 -3.07 -21.07 0.27
N VAL A 268 -2.92 -21.35 -1.03
CA VAL A 268 -1.69 -21.85 -1.68
C VAL A 268 -1.18 -20.87 -2.74
N ASN A 269 -1.74 -19.65 -2.83
CA ASN A 269 -1.51 -18.76 -3.96
C ASN A 269 -1.21 -17.30 -3.57
N HIS A 270 -2.22 -16.46 -3.40
CA HIS A 270 -2.13 -15.00 -3.20
C HIS A 270 -2.19 -14.57 -1.74
N PHE A 271 -2.58 -15.44 -0.81
CA PHE A 271 -2.68 -15.14 0.62
C PHE A 271 -1.74 -16.05 1.43
N ILE A 272 -0.45 -16.01 1.07
CA ILE A 272 0.61 -16.70 1.81
C ILE A 272 1.04 -15.83 3.00
N ASN A 273 1.43 -14.59 2.74
CA ASN A 273 1.51 -13.57 3.79
C ASN A 273 0.16 -12.85 3.87
N ILE A 274 -0.28 -12.50 5.08
CA ILE A 274 -1.60 -11.93 5.34
C ILE A 274 -1.46 -10.76 6.31
N SER A 275 -2.21 -9.68 6.06
CA SER A 275 -2.60 -8.74 7.11
C SER A 275 -4.12 -8.68 7.23
N LEU A 276 -4.64 -8.77 8.45
CA LEU A 276 -6.06 -8.89 8.75
C LEU A 276 -6.57 -7.73 9.59
N ILE A 277 -7.73 -7.18 9.20
CA ILE A 277 -8.41 -6.11 9.93
C ILE A 277 -9.86 -6.51 10.19
N LYS A 278 -10.28 -6.38 11.45
CA LYS A 278 -11.68 -6.52 11.84
C LYS A 278 -12.44 -5.23 11.55
N ILE A 279 -13.61 -5.34 10.91
CA ILE A 279 -14.52 -4.24 10.63
C ILE A 279 -15.96 -4.60 10.95
N ASP A 280 -16.84 -3.61 11.00
CA ASP A 280 -18.27 -3.82 10.84
C ASP A 280 -18.65 -3.57 9.37
N PHE A 281 -19.15 -4.59 8.67
CA PHE A 281 -19.55 -4.45 7.26
C PHE A 281 -20.64 -3.40 7.04
N ALA A 282 -21.45 -3.08 8.06
CA ALA A 282 -22.46 -2.03 7.96
C ALA A 282 -21.86 -0.63 7.73
N GLN A 283 -20.58 -0.43 8.10
CA GLN A 283 -19.87 0.84 7.92
C GLN A 283 -19.29 1.01 6.49
N TRP A 284 -19.30 -0.04 5.68
CA TRP A 284 -18.59 -0.09 4.40
C TRP A 284 -19.48 -0.57 3.27
N GLN A 285 -19.87 0.34 2.37
CA GLN A 285 -20.60 -0.02 1.16
C GLN A 285 -19.65 -0.62 0.12
N GLY A 286 -19.98 -1.80 -0.43
CA GLY A 286 -19.24 -2.45 -1.51
C GLY A 286 -18.75 -3.85 -1.20
N PHE A 287 -18.76 -4.27 0.06
CA PHE A 287 -18.54 -5.66 0.43
C PHE A 287 -19.69 -6.56 -0.05
N PRO A 288 -19.44 -7.86 -0.27
CA PRO A 288 -20.47 -8.81 -0.70
C PRO A 288 -21.52 -9.07 0.39
N VAL A 289 -21.22 -8.67 1.63
CA VAL A 289 -22.12 -8.68 2.78
C VAL A 289 -22.20 -7.24 3.31
N ASN A 290 -23.39 -6.80 3.72
CA ASN A 290 -23.66 -5.42 4.12
C ASN A 290 -23.89 -5.22 5.63
N SER A 291 -23.67 -6.26 6.45
CA SER A 291 -23.88 -6.22 7.90
C SER A 291 -23.09 -7.32 8.62
N GLY A 292 -22.84 -7.11 9.91
CA GLY A 292 -22.12 -8.04 10.78
C GLY A 292 -20.62 -7.78 10.81
N GLN A 293 -19.95 -8.46 11.74
CA GLN A 293 -18.51 -8.35 11.91
C GLN A 293 -17.78 -9.07 10.76
N GLY A 294 -16.83 -8.37 10.16
CA GLY A 294 -16.08 -8.79 8.99
C GLY A 294 -14.59 -8.84 9.25
N LEU A 295 -13.90 -9.70 8.51
CA LEU A 295 -12.45 -9.79 8.40
C LEU A 295 -12.09 -9.31 6.99
N VAL A 296 -11.20 -8.34 6.90
CA VAL A 296 -10.60 -7.86 5.64
C VAL A 296 -9.16 -8.36 5.61
N LEU A 297 -8.81 -9.11 4.56
CA LEU A 297 -7.51 -9.74 4.42
C LEU A 297 -6.76 -9.09 3.26
N PHE A 298 -5.55 -8.65 3.51
CA PHE A 298 -4.59 -8.20 2.50
C PHE A 298 -3.54 -9.28 2.34
N GLY A 299 -3.41 -9.84 1.13
CA GLY A 299 -2.58 -10.99 0.86
C GLY A 299 -1.44 -10.70 -0.09
N THR A 300 -0.31 -11.37 0.13
CA THR A 300 0.72 -11.58 -0.91
C THR A 300 1.03 -13.06 -1.05
N GLY A 301 1.31 -13.48 -2.28
CA GLY A 301 1.66 -14.85 -2.61
C GLY A 301 3.15 -15.14 -2.52
N LYS A 302 3.76 -15.45 -3.67
CA LYS A 302 5.19 -15.75 -3.79
C LYS A 302 6.05 -14.75 -3.00
N TYR A 303 6.85 -15.30 -2.09
CA TYR A 303 7.68 -14.55 -1.14
C TYR A 303 8.51 -13.46 -1.82
N ARG A 304 8.33 -12.20 -1.37
CA ARG A 304 9.00 -10.98 -1.89
C ARG A 304 8.95 -10.84 -3.41
N ASN A 305 7.95 -11.43 -4.05
CA ASN A 305 7.73 -11.40 -5.49
C ASN A 305 6.24 -11.53 -5.82
N SER A 306 5.41 -10.80 -5.07
CA SER A 306 3.97 -10.74 -5.30
C SER A 306 3.48 -9.30 -5.35
N ARG A 307 2.31 -9.12 -5.97
CA ARG A 307 1.47 -7.93 -5.79
C ARG A 307 0.59 -8.14 -4.56
N VAL A 308 -0.08 -7.08 -4.11
CA VAL A 308 -1.02 -7.17 -2.98
C VAL A 308 -2.44 -7.43 -3.49
N TYR A 309 -3.13 -8.37 -2.86
CA TYR A 309 -4.50 -8.78 -3.15
C TYR A 309 -5.41 -8.53 -1.95
N LEU A 310 -6.72 -8.54 -2.19
CA LEU A 310 -7.72 -8.27 -1.16
C LEU A 310 -8.76 -9.39 -1.11
N ALA A 311 -9.11 -9.80 0.10
CA ALA A 311 -10.24 -10.67 0.37
C ALA A 311 -11.03 -10.20 1.58
N CYS A 312 -12.22 -10.75 1.76
CA CYS A 312 -13.01 -10.55 2.96
C CYS A 312 -13.82 -11.79 3.33
N GLN A 313 -14.21 -11.88 4.59
CA GLN A 313 -15.00 -12.97 5.14
C GLN A 313 -15.79 -12.46 6.34
N LYS A 314 -16.91 -13.09 6.71
CA LYS A 314 -17.51 -12.81 8.01
C LYS A 314 -16.67 -13.43 9.13
N SER A 315 -16.61 -12.78 10.29
CA SER A 315 -15.80 -13.26 11.41
C SER A 315 -16.31 -14.56 12.02
N ASP A 316 -17.63 -14.79 12.03
CA ASP A 316 -18.25 -16.03 12.50
C ASP A 316 -18.01 -17.22 11.57
N GLU A 317 -17.53 -16.97 10.35
CA GLU A 317 -17.18 -17.97 9.36
C GLU A 317 -15.68 -18.23 9.27
N ILE A 318 -14.83 -17.68 10.17
CA ILE A 318 -13.35 -17.77 10.06
C ILE A 318 -12.83 -19.20 9.85
N GLU A 319 -13.48 -20.21 10.45
CA GLU A 319 -13.10 -21.63 10.33
C GLU A 319 -13.57 -22.29 9.02
N ASN A 320 -14.23 -21.53 8.13
CA ASN A 320 -14.78 -21.99 6.85
C ASN A 320 -14.11 -21.25 5.68
N PRO A 321 -13.00 -21.75 5.11
CA PRO A 321 -12.26 -21.07 4.05
C PRO A 321 -13.08 -20.85 2.76
N SER A 322 -14.12 -21.67 2.49
CA SER A 322 -15.01 -21.47 1.34
C SER A 322 -15.90 -20.22 1.45
N SER A 323 -15.97 -19.58 2.63
CA SER A 323 -16.71 -18.33 2.82
C SER A 323 -15.89 -17.09 2.46
N ILE A 324 -14.59 -17.23 2.17
CA ILE A 324 -13.74 -16.12 1.71
C ILE A 324 -14.25 -15.61 0.35
N ARG A 325 -14.21 -14.28 0.19
CA ARG A 325 -14.53 -13.59 -1.06
C ARG A 325 -13.33 -12.77 -1.49
N TYR A 326 -12.88 -13.00 -2.72
CA TYR A 326 -11.69 -12.39 -3.30
C TYR A 326 -12.08 -11.23 -4.20
N PHE A 327 -11.41 -10.09 -4.03
CA PHE A 327 -11.65 -8.91 -4.84
C PHE A 327 -11.15 -9.12 -6.27
N THR A 328 -12.01 -8.90 -7.26
CA THR A 328 -11.70 -9.13 -8.69
C THR A 328 -11.55 -7.83 -9.48
N GLY A 329 -11.41 -6.70 -8.80
CA GLY A 329 -11.38 -5.37 -9.40
C GLY A 329 -12.72 -4.65 -9.28
N THR A 330 -12.81 -3.48 -9.93
CA THR A 330 -14.05 -2.68 -9.96
C THR A 330 -14.71 -2.73 -11.33
N ASN A 331 -16.04 -2.63 -11.34
CA ASN A 331 -16.76 -2.40 -12.59
C ASN A 331 -16.57 -0.96 -13.11
N LYS A 332 -17.19 -0.63 -14.25
CA LYS A 332 -17.09 0.71 -14.89
C LYS A 332 -17.62 1.86 -14.02
N SER A 333 -18.39 1.55 -12.97
CA SER A 333 -18.93 2.51 -12.01
C SER A 333 -18.11 2.56 -10.71
N ASN A 334 -16.90 2.00 -10.70
CA ASN A 334 -16.01 1.89 -9.53
C ASN A 334 -16.61 1.08 -8.36
N ILE A 335 -17.56 0.19 -8.63
CA ILE A 335 -18.11 -0.70 -7.61
C ILE A 335 -17.23 -1.96 -7.53
N PRO A 336 -16.73 -2.33 -6.34
CA PRO A 336 -15.91 -3.53 -6.17
C PRO A 336 -16.67 -4.80 -6.56
N GLN A 337 -15.98 -5.77 -7.14
CA GLN A 337 -16.50 -7.07 -7.54
C GLN A 337 -15.77 -8.17 -6.76
N TRP A 338 -16.46 -9.29 -6.54
CA TRP A 338 -15.99 -10.35 -5.65
C TRP A 338 -16.23 -11.73 -6.25
N SER A 339 -15.28 -12.64 -6.06
CA SER A 339 -15.36 -14.05 -6.47
C SER A 339 -15.18 -14.99 -5.28
N PHE A 340 -15.62 -16.23 -5.44
CA PHE A 340 -15.33 -17.34 -4.53
C PHE A 340 -13.97 -17.99 -4.83
N ASN A 341 -13.39 -17.73 -6.00
CA ASN A 341 -12.11 -18.32 -6.41
C ASN A 341 -10.98 -17.33 -6.22
N GLU A 342 -9.93 -17.77 -5.53
CA GLU A 342 -8.73 -16.97 -5.30
C GLU A 342 -8.00 -16.62 -6.60
N SER A 343 -8.03 -17.51 -7.60
CA SER A 343 -7.41 -17.30 -8.92
C SER A 343 -7.98 -16.11 -9.70
N ASP A 344 -9.18 -15.66 -9.34
CA ASP A 344 -9.83 -14.51 -9.98
C ASP A 344 -9.39 -13.17 -9.34
N ALA A 345 -8.60 -13.22 -8.26
CA ALA A 345 -8.22 -12.04 -7.52
C ALA A 345 -7.40 -11.08 -8.37
N ALA A 346 -7.80 -9.81 -8.38
CA ALA A 346 -7.08 -8.74 -9.05
C ALA A 346 -6.15 -8.03 -8.06
N PRO A 347 -4.96 -7.58 -8.50
CA PRO A 347 -4.07 -6.82 -7.64
C PRO A 347 -4.67 -5.45 -7.30
N LEU A 348 -4.39 -4.96 -6.10
CA LEU A 348 -4.82 -3.63 -5.63
C LEU A 348 -4.06 -2.48 -6.33
N PHE A 349 -2.83 -2.74 -6.76
CA PHE A 349 -1.98 -1.78 -7.48
C PHE A 349 -0.83 -2.50 -8.20
N GLU A 350 -0.24 -1.84 -9.20
CA GLU A 350 0.86 -2.36 -10.01
C GLU A 350 2.22 -2.17 -9.34
N GLN A 351 2.46 -2.90 -8.25
CA GLN A 351 3.80 -3.06 -7.67
C GLN A 351 3.99 -4.50 -7.24
N SER A 352 5.01 -5.15 -7.80
CA SER A 352 5.49 -6.45 -7.34
C SER A 352 6.63 -6.28 -6.35
N GLY A 353 7.08 -7.40 -5.77
CA GLY A 353 8.21 -7.39 -4.84
C GLY A 353 7.84 -7.02 -3.41
N THR A 354 6.54 -6.92 -3.10
CA THR A 354 6.08 -6.72 -1.73
C THR A 354 6.51 -7.92 -0.88
N GLY A 355 7.23 -7.63 0.21
CA GLY A 355 7.53 -8.60 1.25
C GLY A 355 6.40 -8.69 2.26
N GLU A 356 6.79 -8.57 3.52
CA GLU A 356 5.92 -8.50 4.67
C GLU A 356 5.12 -7.19 4.65
N LEU A 357 3.87 -7.25 5.11
CA LEU A 357 2.97 -6.10 5.11
C LEU A 357 2.09 -6.06 6.36
N SER A 358 1.61 -4.86 6.68
CA SER A 358 0.53 -4.66 7.63
C SER A 358 -0.40 -3.55 7.16
N VAL A 359 -1.70 -3.68 7.44
CA VAL A 359 -2.71 -2.68 7.08
C VAL A 359 -3.54 -2.34 8.30
N ILE A 360 -3.81 -1.05 8.50
CA ILE A 360 -4.70 -0.56 9.56
C ILE A 360 -5.59 0.55 9.00
N TYR A 361 -6.85 0.57 9.43
CA TYR A 361 -7.72 1.73 9.22
C TYR A 361 -7.57 2.71 10.39
N TYR A 362 -7.20 3.96 10.09
CA TYR A 362 -7.09 5.02 11.08
C TYR A 362 -8.25 6.03 10.93
N PRO A 363 -9.23 6.01 11.86
CA PRO A 363 -10.39 6.90 11.79
C PRO A 363 -10.05 8.39 11.79
N VAL A 364 -8.96 8.80 12.45
CA VAL A 364 -8.51 10.22 12.48
C VAL A 364 -8.28 10.79 11.07
N PHE A 365 -7.84 9.94 10.14
CA PHE A 365 -7.66 10.31 8.74
C PHE A 365 -8.77 9.82 7.83
N GLY A 366 -9.60 8.88 8.30
CA GLY A 366 -10.55 8.16 7.46
C GLY A 366 -9.84 7.35 6.38
N LYS A 367 -8.63 6.86 6.64
CA LYS A 367 -7.79 6.16 5.65
C LYS A 367 -7.38 4.78 6.13
N TRP A 368 -7.37 3.84 5.19
CA TRP A 368 -6.57 2.62 5.25
C TRP A 368 -5.11 2.99 4.99
N ILE A 369 -4.20 2.50 5.82
CA ILE A 369 -2.76 2.73 5.71
C ILE A 369 -2.07 1.38 5.70
N MET A 370 -1.37 1.12 4.61
CA MET A 370 -0.58 -0.09 4.40
C MET A 370 0.89 0.25 4.55
N LEU A 371 1.60 -0.49 5.41
CA LEU A 371 3.06 -0.53 5.44
C LEU A 371 3.56 -1.84 4.84
N TYR A 372 4.66 -1.79 4.11
CA TYR A 372 5.29 -2.98 3.53
C TYR A 372 6.75 -2.73 3.17
N ASN A 373 7.60 -3.75 3.24
CA ASN A 373 8.96 -3.66 2.72
C ASN A 373 9.00 -4.03 1.23
N ASN A 374 9.88 -3.36 0.50
CA ASN A 374 10.16 -3.65 -0.91
C ASN A 374 11.63 -3.31 -1.22
N MET A 375 12.16 -3.87 -2.32
CA MET A 375 13.47 -3.51 -2.84
C MET A 375 13.42 -2.29 -3.78
N ASN A 376 12.25 -1.97 -4.35
CA ASN A 376 12.08 -0.83 -5.25
C ASN A 376 10.72 -0.10 -5.06
N PRO A 377 10.71 1.10 -4.45
CA PRO A 377 11.84 1.69 -3.73
C PRO A 377 12.24 0.83 -2.52
N ARG A 378 13.54 0.81 -2.22
CA ARG A 378 14.12 0.16 -1.02
C ARG A 378 13.54 0.83 0.22
N GLY A 379 13.23 0.06 1.25
CA GLY A 379 12.77 0.59 2.53
C GLY A 379 11.45 0.02 3.01
N ILE A 380 10.95 0.64 4.08
CA ILE A 380 9.55 0.51 4.50
C ILE A 380 8.75 1.58 3.77
N ASN A 381 7.77 1.11 3.00
CA ASN A 381 6.93 1.91 2.14
C ASN A 381 5.51 2.01 2.70
N MET A 382 4.82 3.09 2.35
CA MET A 382 3.45 3.38 2.73
C MET A 382 2.58 3.69 1.53
N ARG A 383 1.36 3.18 1.56
CA ARG A 383 0.24 3.63 0.71
C ARG A 383 -1.00 3.87 1.55
N THR A 384 -1.87 4.75 1.07
CA THR A 384 -3.15 5.06 1.72
C THR A 384 -4.32 4.91 0.77
N ALA A 385 -5.51 4.60 1.30
CA ALA A 385 -6.74 4.51 0.53
C ALA A 385 -7.96 4.90 1.37
N ASP A 386 -9.00 5.43 0.72
CA ASP A 386 -10.30 5.68 1.37
C ASP A 386 -11.08 4.39 1.61
N TYR A 387 -10.95 3.42 0.72
CA TYR A 387 -11.59 2.11 0.78
C TYR A 387 -10.53 1.01 0.73
N PRO A 388 -10.79 -0.18 1.30
CA PRO A 388 -9.80 -1.25 1.32
C PRO A 388 -9.44 -1.77 -0.09
N TRP A 389 -10.39 -1.67 -1.05
CA TRP A 389 -10.16 -1.98 -2.47
C TRP A 389 -9.54 -0.82 -3.27
N GLY A 390 -9.20 0.30 -2.63
CA GLY A 390 -8.56 1.44 -3.27
C GLY A 390 -9.53 2.45 -3.89
N PRO A 391 -9.03 3.33 -4.79
CA PRO A 391 -7.66 3.34 -5.30
C PRO A 391 -6.63 3.63 -4.19
N TRP A 392 -5.52 2.91 -4.24
CA TRP A 392 -4.38 3.13 -3.33
C TRP A 392 -3.49 4.24 -3.87
N SER A 393 -2.99 5.09 -2.97
CA SER A 393 -2.09 6.20 -3.31
C SER A 393 -0.80 5.72 -3.95
N GLU A 394 -0.07 6.66 -4.58
CA GLU A 394 1.35 6.46 -4.87
C GLU A 394 2.15 6.14 -3.60
N VAL A 395 3.28 5.47 -3.81
CA VAL A 395 4.17 5.05 -2.73
C VAL A 395 4.84 6.25 -2.05
N GLN A 396 4.93 6.19 -0.72
CA GLN A 396 5.75 7.07 0.10
C GLN A 396 6.71 6.23 0.93
N ILE A 397 7.95 6.68 1.08
CA ILE A 397 8.93 5.96 1.88
C ILE A 397 8.82 6.44 3.33
N VAL A 398 8.53 5.50 4.24
CA VAL A 398 8.47 5.74 5.70
C VAL A 398 9.85 5.57 6.32
N PHE A 399 10.63 4.59 5.85
CA PHE A 399 11.99 4.34 6.30
C PHE A 399 12.88 3.92 5.13
N ASP A 400 14.03 4.55 4.99
CA ASP A 400 15.11 4.22 4.06
C ASP A 400 16.38 4.04 4.90
N PRO A 401 16.99 2.84 4.89
CA PRO A 401 18.11 2.54 5.78
C PRO A 401 19.31 3.48 5.67
N TRP A 402 19.57 4.06 4.50
CA TRP A 402 20.69 4.99 4.31
C TRP A 402 20.35 6.40 4.77
N ASN A 403 19.14 6.86 4.48
CA ASN A 403 18.74 8.24 4.74
C ASN A 403 18.18 8.46 6.14
N ASP A 404 17.73 7.40 6.82
CA ASP A 404 17.04 7.47 8.11
C ASP A 404 17.84 6.80 9.24
N ASN A 405 19.18 6.86 9.18
CA ASN A 405 20.09 6.33 10.21
C ASN A 405 19.83 4.86 10.55
N GLY A 406 19.61 4.01 9.55
CA GLY A 406 19.55 2.56 9.73
C GLY A 406 20.94 1.94 9.67
N TYR A 407 21.56 2.03 8.50
CA TYR A 407 22.89 1.49 8.23
C TYR A 407 23.98 2.21 9.04
N GLY A 408 24.86 1.44 9.67
CA GLY A 408 25.90 1.93 10.56
C GLY A 408 25.42 2.26 11.99
N HIS A 409 24.10 2.18 12.21
CA HIS A 409 23.44 2.48 13.48
C HIS A 409 22.88 1.21 14.10
N PHE A 410 21.68 0.78 13.71
CA PHE A 410 21.07 -0.47 14.17
C PHE A 410 20.95 -1.52 13.05
N MET A 411 21.48 -1.23 11.87
CA MET A 411 21.61 -2.17 10.74
C MET A 411 23.06 -2.19 10.26
N HIS A 412 23.59 -3.37 9.98
CA HIS A 412 24.98 -3.53 9.59
C HIS A 412 25.27 -3.10 8.15
N VAL A 413 26.39 -2.41 7.96
CA VAL A 413 27.04 -2.22 6.65
C VAL A 413 28.14 -3.27 6.49
N SER A 414 28.01 -4.10 5.46
CA SER A 414 28.97 -5.19 5.21
C SER A 414 30.41 -4.65 5.12
N TRP A 415 31.34 -5.30 5.81
CA TRP A 415 32.77 -4.96 5.79
C TRP A 415 33.45 -5.20 4.45
N GLU A 416 32.79 -5.88 3.50
CA GLU A 416 33.23 -5.94 2.10
C GLU A 416 33.02 -4.60 1.38
N TYR A 417 32.04 -3.81 1.82
CA TYR A 417 31.78 -2.46 1.34
C TYR A 417 32.56 -1.42 2.15
N ALA A 418 32.33 -1.36 3.46
CA ALA A 418 32.99 -0.42 4.37
C ALA A 418 33.01 -0.97 5.80
N ARG A 419 34.13 -0.81 6.51
CA ARG A 419 34.29 -1.20 7.92
C ARG A 419 33.94 -0.04 8.85
N GLU A 420 32.72 0.48 8.73
CA GLU A 420 32.29 1.70 9.41
C GLU A 420 31.52 1.47 10.70
N ASP A 421 31.08 0.23 10.95
CA ASP A 421 30.34 -0.14 12.15
C ASP A 421 30.72 -1.52 12.71
N SER A 422 30.22 -1.80 13.91
CA SER A 422 30.30 -3.11 14.59
C SER A 422 28.92 -3.63 15.02
N VAL A 423 27.85 -3.16 14.38
CA VAL A 423 26.47 -3.53 14.68
C VAL A 423 26.02 -4.75 13.87
N HIS A 424 26.76 -5.85 14.03
CA HIS A 424 26.47 -7.12 13.38
C HIS A 424 26.44 -8.26 14.39
N ASP A 425 25.84 -9.37 13.98
CA ASP A 425 26.01 -10.62 14.71
C ASP A 425 27.41 -11.21 14.50
N PRO A 426 27.96 -11.93 15.50
CA PRO A 426 29.27 -12.56 15.37
C PRO A 426 29.34 -13.50 14.15
N GLY A 427 30.39 -13.38 13.34
CA GLY A 427 30.56 -14.21 12.14
C GLY A 427 29.77 -13.74 10.92
N ARG A 428 29.06 -12.61 11.02
CA ARG A 428 28.28 -12.00 9.94
C ARG A 428 28.81 -10.62 9.52
N GLU A 429 30.09 -10.35 9.75
CA GLU A 429 30.79 -9.09 9.46
C GLU A 429 30.73 -8.70 7.96
N ASN A 430 30.58 -9.68 7.07
CA ASN A 430 30.53 -9.44 5.62
C ASN A 430 29.08 -9.52 5.07
N VAL A 431 28.07 -9.67 5.93
CA VAL A 431 26.67 -9.83 5.53
C VAL A 431 25.91 -8.53 5.75
N TRP A 432 25.32 -7.96 4.71
CA TRP A 432 24.50 -6.75 4.86
C TRP A 432 23.35 -6.91 5.86
N GLY A 433 23.06 -5.85 6.61
CA GLY A 433 21.76 -5.68 7.27
C GLY A 433 20.63 -5.46 6.26
N GLY A 434 19.40 -5.53 6.74
CA GLY A 434 18.22 -5.30 5.92
C GLY A 434 16.95 -5.20 6.74
N GLU A 435 16.06 -4.29 6.37
CA GLU A 435 14.78 -4.00 6.99
C GLU A 435 13.66 -4.81 6.36
N TYR A 436 12.77 -5.35 7.19
CA TYR A 436 11.57 -6.05 6.76
C TYR A 436 10.54 -6.16 7.90
N GLY A 437 9.34 -6.65 7.60
CA GLY A 437 8.31 -6.89 8.62
C GLY A 437 7.79 -5.64 9.33
N PRO A 438 7.28 -4.61 8.61
CA PRO A 438 6.75 -3.41 9.26
C PRO A 438 5.34 -3.65 9.81
N TYR A 439 5.21 -4.14 11.04
CA TYR A 439 3.91 -4.48 11.62
C TYR A 439 3.39 -3.39 12.57
N GLN A 440 2.29 -2.75 12.17
CA GLN A 440 1.74 -1.59 12.86
C GLN A 440 1.07 -1.95 14.20
N LEU A 441 1.42 -1.23 15.26
CA LEU A 441 0.80 -1.29 16.58
C LEU A 441 -0.37 -0.29 16.65
N GLY A 442 -1.40 -0.48 15.82
CA GLY A 442 -2.44 0.53 15.63
C GLY A 442 -3.23 0.92 16.88
N ASN A 443 -3.37 0.00 17.84
CA ASN A 443 -4.00 0.29 19.14
C ASN A 443 -3.16 1.18 20.06
N LEU A 444 -1.88 1.39 19.73
CA LEU A 444 -0.94 2.23 20.47
C LEU A 444 -0.58 3.51 19.71
N ALA A 445 -1.10 3.70 18.49
CA ALA A 445 -0.88 4.91 17.72
C ALA A 445 -1.44 6.13 18.47
N VAL A 446 -0.73 7.25 18.39
CA VAL A 446 -1.14 8.50 19.05
C VAL A 446 -1.57 9.49 17.98
N ASP A 447 -2.84 9.91 18.04
CA ASP A 447 -3.36 10.92 17.15
C ASP A 447 -3.54 12.27 17.84
N THR A 448 -3.35 13.33 17.06
CA THR A 448 -3.70 14.72 17.39
C THR A 448 -4.40 15.33 16.18
N GLU A 449 -4.98 16.51 16.31
CA GLU A 449 -5.64 17.18 15.17
C GLU A 449 -4.66 17.31 13.99
N ASN A 450 -4.92 16.55 12.91
CA ASN A 450 -4.12 16.43 11.68
C ASN A 450 -2.78 15.70 11.76
N ARG A 451 -2.43 15.02 12.86
CA ARG A 451 -1.22 14.19 12.92
C ARG A 451 -1.48 12.84 13.55
N LEU A 452 -0.74 11.84 13.07
CA LEU A 452 -0.74 10.49 13.61
C LEU A 452 0.72 10.05 13.80
N THR A 453 1.10 9.78 15.04
CA THR A 453 2.32 9.03 15.34
C THR A 453 1.98 7.55 15.24
N LEU A 454 2.53 6.89 14.22
CA LEU A 454 2.45 5.44 14.10
C LEU A 454 3.62 4.81 14.84
N TYR A 455 3.33 3.67 15.48
CA TYR A 455 4.35 2.78 16.01
C TYR A 455 4.24 1.45 15.28
N PHE A 456 5.38 0.83 15.02
CA PHE A 456 5.43 -0.45 14.35
C PHE A 456 6.67 -1.22 14.77
N THR A 457 6.57 -2.54 14.79
CA THR A 457 7.75 -3.40 14.86
C THR A 457 8.39 -3.47 13.48
N MET A 458 9.71 -3.65 13.44
CA MET A 458 10.46 -3.88 12.21
C MET A 458 11.61 -4.82 12.52
N SER A 459 11.82 -5.80 11.65
CA SER A 459 12.94 -6.73 11.76
C SER A 459 14.17 -6.20 11.05
N THR A 460 15.34 -6.53 11.59
CA THR A 460 16.63 -6.32 10.93
C THR A 460 17.29 -7.65 10.62
N TRP A 461 17.88 -7.79 9.44
CA TRP A 461 18.54 -9.02 8.99
C TRP A 461 19.90 -9.23 9.63
N ASN A 462 20.65 -8.15 9.88
CA ASN A 462 21.93 -8.15 10.57
C ASN A 462 22.11 -6.79 11.28
N PRO A 463 22.13 -6.74 12.62
CA PRO A 463 21.95 -7.88 13.51
C PRO A 463 20.54 -8.47 13.37
N TYR A 464 20.38 -9.76 13.60
CA TYR A 464 19.09 -10.44 13.51
C TYR A 464 18.26 -10.14 14.76
N THR A 465 17.32 -9.21 14.68
CA THR A 465 16.53 -8.76 15.83
C THR A 465 15.26 -8.03 15.38
N VAL A 466 14.40 -7.68 16.35
CA VAL A 466 13.22 -6.83 16.17
C VAL A 466 13.41 -5.51 16.90
N VAL A 467 13.13 -4.42 16.21
CA VAL A 467 13.14 -3.06 16.75
C VAL A 467 11.74 -2.46 16.77
N LEU A 468 11.47 -1.62 17.76
CA LEU A 468 10.29 -0.79 17.82
C LEU A 468 10.61 0.54 17.12
N MET A 469 9.80 0.89 16.14
CA MET A 469 9.95 2.07 15.30
C MET A 469 8.78 3.03 15.50
N LYS A 470 9.01 4.31 15.26
CA LYS A 470 7.94 5.31 15.11
C LYS A 470 8.13 6.16 13.87
N ALA A 471 7.04 6.64 13.31
CA ALA A 471 7.02 7.69 12.28
C ALA A 471 5.81 8.60 12.50
N VAL A 472 5.80 9.77 11.87
CA VAL A 472 4.69 10.72 12.01
C VAL A 472 4.10 11.03 10.64
N LEU A 473 2.79 10.89 10.54
CA LEU A 473 2.01 11.27 9.37
C LEU A 473 1.24 12.56 9.62
N GLY A 474 1.07 13.34 8.56
CA GLY A 474 0.28 14.56 8.55
C GLY A 474 -0.87 14.49 7.55
N LYS A 475 -1.95 15.21 7.85
CA LYS A 475 -3.04 15.48 6.93
C LYS A 475 -2.80 16.84 6.26
N GLU A 476 -2.63 16.83 4.94
CA GLU A 476 -2.48 18.02 4.08
C GLU A 476 -3.81 18.45 3.46
#